data_AF-A0A1V6MNM0-F1
#
_entry.id   AF-A0A1V6MNM0-F1
#
_cell.length_a   1.000
_cell.length_b   1.000
_cell.length_c   1.000
_cell.angle_alpha   90.00
_cell.angle_beta   90.00
_cell.angle_gamma   90.00
#
_symmetry.space_group_name_H-M   'P 1'
#
loop_
_entity.id
_entity.type
_entity.pdbx_description
1 polymer ?
#
loop_
_entity_poly.entity_id
_entity_poly.type
_entity_poly.pdbx_seq_one_letter_code
_entity_poly.pdbx_strand_id
1 'polypeptide(L)'
;APTPGPGRQAVTAYAPGALLALYTDGLVERRREDIDTGLARLADSLTRHREADPEDLADAVLLELLPSGGATDDTALVIVRL
;
A
#
# COMPACT_ATOMS: atom_id res chain seq x y z
N ALA A 1 5.54 31.66 -5.98
CA ALA A 1 4.89 30.37 -6.31
C ALA A 1 3.47 30.41 -5.78
N PRO A 2 2.47 29.81 -6.44
CA PRO A 2 1.12 29.73 -5.88
C PRO A 2 1.15 28.90 -4.60
N THR A 3 0.41 29.34 -3.58
CA THR A 3 0.18 28.56 -2.37
C THR A 3 -0.65 27.34 -2.76
N PRO A 4 -0.22 26.10 -2.48
CA PRO A 4 -1.08 24.94 -2.71
C PRO A 4 -2.37 25.12 -1.90
N GLY A 5 -3.52 24.91 -2.55
CA GLY A 5 -4.82 24.90 -1.88
C GLY A 5 -4.86 23.82 -0.78
N PRO A 6 -5.84 23.85 0.12
CA PRO A 6 -5.96 22.80 1.14
C PRO A 6 -6.04 21.45 0.44
N GLY A 7 -5.09 20.56 0.76
CA GLY A 7 -5.06 19.21 0.22
C GLY A 7 -6.34 18.45 0.55
N ARG A 8 -6.65 17.39 -0.20
CA ARG A 8 -7.79 16.52 0.11
C ARG A 8 -7.56 15.86 1.47
N GLN A 9 -8.51 16.02 2.39
CA GLN A 9 -8.47 15.42 3.72
C GLN A 9 -9.65 14.48 3.92
N ALA A 10 -9.43 13.39 4.65
CA ALA A 10 -10.45 12.45 5.07
C ALA A 10 -10.14 11.98 6.50
N VAL A 11 -11.17 11.64 7.26
CA VAL A 11 -11.05 11.16 8.64
C VAL A 11 -11.88 9.89 8.77
N THR A 12 -11.34 8.88 9.44
CA THR A 12 -12.04 7.63 9.78
C THR A 12 -11.62 7.14 11.16
N ALA A 13 -12.53 6.50 11.87
CA ALA A 13 -12.21 5.79 13.11
C ALA A 13 -11.58 4.42 12.79
N TYR A 14 -10.78 3.91 13.72
CA TYR A 14 -10.14 2.60 13.65
C TYR A 14 -10.25 1.86 14.99
N ALA A 15 -10.16 0.54 14.96
CA ALA A 15 -10.11 -0.29 16.16
C ALA A 15 -8.66 -0.40 16.69
N PRO A 16 -8.46 -0.66 18.00
CA PRO A 16 -7.15 -1.02 18.52
C PRO A 16 -6.58 -2.24 17.79
N GLY A 17 -5.29 -2.20 17.47
CA GLY A 17 -4.58 -3.22 16.71
C GLY A 17 -4.84 -3.17 15.20
N ALA A 18 -5.57 -2.16 14.69
CA ALA A 18 -5.79 -1.99 13.26
C ALA A 18 -4.48 -1.76 12.52
N LEU A 19 -4.45 -2.17 11.25
CA LEU A 19 -3.33 -1.98 10.37
C LEU A 19 -3.65 -0.88 9.35
N LEU A 20 -2.84 0.17 9.33
CA LEU A 20 -2.88 1.21 8.32
C LEU A 20 -1.73 0.99 7.32
N ALA A 21 -2.09 0.74 6.06
CA ALA A 21 -1.16 0.68 4.95
C ALA A 21 -1.32 1.93 4.08
N LEU A 22 -0.21 2.64 3.85
CA LEU A 22 -0.12 3.77 2.93
C LEU A 22 0.82 3.38 1.80
N TYR A 23 0.43 3.66 0.56
CA TYR A 23 1.20 3.26 -0.61
C TYR A 23 1.18 4.34 -1.70
N THR A 24 2.19 4.34 -2.56
CA THR A 24 2.17 5.08 -3.83
C THR A 24 1.53 4.23 -4.93
N ASP A 25 0.96 4.89 -5.93
CA ASP A 25 0.35 4.27 -7.11
C ASP A 25 1.26 3.25 -7.81
N GLY A 26 2.58 3.49 -7.85
CA GLY A 26 3.57 2.56 -8.40
C GLY A 26 3.54 1.14 -7.81
N LEU A 27 2.94 0.93 -6.63
CA LEU A 27 2.74 -0.39 -6.03
C LEU A 27 1.57 -1.17 -6.65
N VAL A 28 0.52 -0.48 -7.11
CA VAL A 28 -0.74 -1.08 -7.59
C VAL A 28 -0.97 -0.89 -9.10
N GLU A 29 -0.48 0.20 -9.67
CA GLU A 29 -0.62 0.52 -11.09
C GLU A 29 0.50 -0.14 -11.90
N ARG A 30 0.12 -0.96 -12.87
CA ARG A 30 1.05 -1.54 -13.85
C ARG A 30 0.54 -1.26 -15.25
N ARG A 31 1.45 -1.04 -16.20
CA ARG A 31 1.14 -0.61 -17.59
C ARG A 31 0.15 -1.49 -18.38
N ARG A 32 -0.22 -2.68 -17.89
CA ARG A 32 -1.15 -3.62 -18.54
C ARG A 32 -2.11 -4.31 -17.57
N GLU A 33 -2.19 -3.86 -16.33
CA GLU A 33 -3.05 -4.46 -15.30
C GLU A 33 -4.01 -3.40 -14.76
N ASP A 34 -5.26 -3.81 -14.51
CA ASP A 34 -6.27 -2.93 -13.95
C ASP A 34 -5.89 -2.54 -12.51
N ILE A 35 -6.12 -1.28 -12.14
CA ILE A 35 -5.91 -0.78 -10.78
C ILE A 35 -6.69 -1.61 -9.74
N ASP A 36 -7.89 -2.08 -10.09
CA ASP A 36 -8.70 -2.92 -9.21
C ASP A 36 -8.03 -4.27 -8.93
N THR A 37 -7.30 -4.79 -9.91
CA THR A 37 -6.53 -6.04 -9.75
C THR A 37 -5.31 -5.84 -8.85
N GLY A 38 -4.63 -4.70 -8.97
CA GLY A 38 -3.54 -4.30 -8.08
C GLY A 38 -4.02 -4.13 -6.64
N LEU A 39 -5.13 -3.41 -6.44
CA LEU A 39 -5.75 -3.20 -5.14
C LEU A 39 -6.22 -4.50 -4.48
N ALA A 40 -6.87 -5.38 -5.24
CA ALA A 40 -7.31 -6.68 -4.73
C ALA A 40 -6.13 -7.53 -4.25
N ARG A 41 -5.02 -7.53 -4.98
CA ARG A 41 -3.79 -8.23 -4.59
C ARG A 41 -3.15 -7.64 -3.34
N LEU A 42 -3.10 -6.31 -3.23
CA LEU A 42 -2.62 -5.63 -2.03
C LEU A 42 -3.46 -6.02 -0.81
N ALA A 43 -4.79 -5.96 -0.94
CA ALA A 43 -5.71 -6.30 0.14
C ALA A 43 -5.58 -7.79 0.56
N ASP A 44 -5.44 -8.70 -0.40
CA ASP A 44 -5.23 -10.12 -0.14
C ASP A 44 -3.91 -10.38 0.59
N SER A 45 -2.81 -9.79 0.13
CA SER A 45 -1.49 -9.91 0.75
C SER A 45 -1.49 -9.40 2.19
N LEU A 46 -2.04 -8.20 2.41
CA LEU A 46 -2.19 -7.62 3.75
C LEU A 46 -3.04 -8.50 4.68
N THR A 47 -4.07 -9.15 4.14
CA THR A 47 -4.96 -10.03 4.92
C THR A 47 -4.24 -11.33 5.31
N ARG A 48 -3.50 -11.94 4.38
CA ARG A 48 -2.76 -13.19 4.62
C ARG A 48 -1.67 -13.04 5.68
N HIS A 49 -1.00 -11.89 5.68
CA HIS A 49 0.17 -11.64 6.54
C HIS A 49 -0.14 -10.74 7.74
N ARG A 50 -1.41 -10.43 8.03
CA ARG A 50 -1.84 -9.45 9.06
C ARG A 50 -1.28 -9.68 10.48
N GLU A 51 -0.93 -10.93 10.78
CA GLU A 51 -0.43 -11.37 12.08
C GLU A 51 1.09 -11.23 12.21
N ALA A 52 1.80 -10.96 11.10
CA ALA A 52 3.23 -10.69 11.11
C ALA A 52 3.55 -9.32 11.73
N ASP A 53 4.80 -9.16 12.16
CA ASP A 53 5.30 -7.86 12.57
C ASP A 53 5.30 -6.88 11.38
N PRO A 54 5.16 -5.56 11.60
CA PRO A 54 4.98 -4.59 10.51
C PRO A 54 6.08 -4.61 9.43
N GLU A 55 7.32 -4.89 9.84
CA GLU A 55 8.47 -5.00 8.94
C GLU A 55 8.35 -6.23 8.04
N ASP A 56 8.16 -7.42 8.62
CA ASP A 56 7.96 -8.68 7.88
C ASP A 56 6.74 -8.62 6.94
N LEU A 57 5.67 -7.97 7.39
CA LEU A 57 4.48 -7.74 6.57
C LEU A 57 4.80 -6.85 5.37
N ALA A 58 5.55 -5.76 5.57
CA ALA A 58 5.92 -4.87 4.47
C ALA A 58 6.78 -5.60 3.43
N ASP A 59 7.75 -6.40 3.89
CA ASP A 59 8.60 -7.20 3.01
C ASP A 59 7.79 -8.25 2.24
N ALA A 60 6.88 -8.96 2.90
CA ALA A 60 6.02 -9.95 2.26
C ALA A 60 5.12 -9.32 1.19
N VAL A 61 4.51 -8.16 1.49
CA VAL A 61 3.67 -7.42 0.54
C VAL A 61 4.51 -6.95 -0.65
N LEU A 62 5.67 -6.34 -0.42
CA LEU A 62 6.54 -5.87 -1.50
C LEU A 62 7.01 -7.03 -2.38
N LEU A 63 7.37 -8.17 -1.81
CA LEU A 63 7.80 -9.34 -2.55
C LEU A 63 6.70 -9.90 -3.48
N GLU A 64 5.44 -9.87 -3.03
CA GLU A 64 4.31 -10.39 -3.81
C GLU A 64 3.78 -9.40 -4.85
N LEU A 65 3.90 -8.10 -4.58
CA LEU A 65 3.37 -7.04 -5.44
C LEU A 65 4.41 -6.49 -6.42
N LEU A 66 5.70 -6.62 -6.17
CA LEU A 66 6.70 -6.19 -7.12
C LEU A 66 6.87 -7.22 -8.25
N PRO A 67 6.90 -6.78 -9.53
CA PRO A 67 7.26 -7.65 -10.64
C PRO A 67 8.66 -8.24 -10.43
N SER A 68 8.94 -9.39 -11.02
CA SER A 68 10.27 -10.02 -10.99
C SER A 68 11.40 -9.14 -11.58
N GLY A 69 11.04 -8.12 -12.36
CA GLY A 69 11.96 -7.11 -12.91
C GLY A 69 12.05 -5.80 -12.12
N GLY A 70 11.41 -5.72 -10.95
CA GLY A 70 11.36 -4.52 -10.11
C GLY A 70 10.20 -3.58 -10.43
N ALA A 71 10.09 -2.51 -9.63
CA ALA A 71 9.10 -1.46 -9.81
C ALA A 71 9.35 -0.69 -11.13
N THR A 72 8.27 -0.33 -11.81
CA THR A 72 8.35 0.47 -13.07
C THR A 72 8.23 1.97 -12.80
N ASP A 73 7.86 2.34 -11.58
CA ASP A 73 7.64 3.69 -11.08
C ASP A 73 8.00 3.77 -9.58
N ASP A 74 8.00 4.97 -8.99
CA ASP A 74 8.33 5.20 -7.59
C ASP A 74 7.38 4.43 -6.66
N THR A 75 7.93 3.45 -5.94
CA THR A 75 7.18 2.57 -5.05
C THR A 75 7.56 2.84 -3.60
N ALA A 76 6.57 3.17 -2.78
CA ALA A 76 6.70 3.23 -1.33
C ALA A 76 5.52 2.52 -0.66
N LEU A 77 5.81 1.87 0.46
CA LEU A 77 4.83 1.25 1.35
C LEU A 77 5.19 1.64 2.79
N VAL A 78 4.19 2.11 3.54
CA VAL A 78 4.31 2.37 4.98
C VAL A 78 3.23 1.59 5.69
N ILE A 79 3.65 0.83 6.71
CA ILE A 79 2.75 0.03 7.54
C ILE A 79 2.82 0.56 8.97
N VAL A 80 1.66 0.82 9.55
CA VAL A 80 1.51 1.26 10.94
C VAL A 80 0.49 0.37 11.64
N ARG A 81 0.84 -0.14 12.82
CA ARG A 81 -0.10 -0.80 13.73
C ARG A 81 -0.59 0.23 14.75
N LEU A 82 -1.91 0.41 14.82
CA LEU A 82 -2.60 1.45 15.58
C LEU A 82 -3.16 0.96 16.92
#